data_AF-B2WWT5-F1
#
_entry.id   AF-B2WWT5-F1
#
_cell.length_a   1.000
_cell.length_b   1.000
_cell.length_c   1.000
_cell.angle_alpha   90.00
_cell.angle_beta   90.00
_cell.angle_gamma   90.00
#
_symmetry.space_group_name_H-M   'P 1'
#
loop_
_entity.id
_entity.type
_entity.pdbx_description
1 polymer ?
#
loop_
_entity_poly.entity_id
_entity_poly.type
_entity_poly.pdbx_seq_one_letter_code
_entity_poly.pdbx_strand_id
1 'polypeptide(L)'
;AGFTTDGDEEAFNRRRAVEIKHGRVAMLATIGYIVPDLFKLPGNISNSANLKFADIPNGLGAIKAVPALGWVQIILFIGLLELVIWPQQEDKAPGDIGGDNWVRYDDP
;
A
#
# COMPACT_ATOMS: atom_id res chain seq x y z
N ALA A 1 6.58 -15.80 26.61
CA ALA A 1 7.04 -15.20 25.34
C ALA A 1 6.37 -13.83 25.21
N GLY A 2 7.15 -12.76 25.05
CA GLY A 2 6.62 -11.42 24.80
C GLY A 2 7.53 -10.70 23.83
N PHE A 3 6.96 -10.18 22.73
CA PHE A 3 7.71 -9.42 21.71
C PHE A 3 8.08 -8.00 22.16
N THR A 4 7.77 -7.65 23.41
CA THR A 4 7.97 -6.34 24.04
C THR A 4 8.59 -6.45 25.43
N THR A 5 9.03 -7.64 25.85
CA THR A 5 9.58 -7.87 27.21
C THR A 5 11.07 -7.57 27.31
N ASP A 6 11.72 -7.36 26.17
CA ASP A 6 13.12 -7.00 25.97
C ASP A 6 13.41 -5.54 26.35
N GLY A 7 12.40 -4.67 26.43
CA GLY A 7 12.55 -3.27 26.83
C GLY A 7 13.24 -2.38 25.78
N ASP A 8 13.49 -2.91 24.59
CA ASP A 8 14.08 -2.18 23.47
C ASP A 8 13.02 -1.31 22.77
N GLU A 9 13.13 -0.01 23.00
CA GLU A 9 12.23 1.01 22.45
C GLU A 9 12.34 1.14 20.93
N GLU A 10 13.54 1.01 20.36
CA GLU A 10 13.75 1.12 18.91
C GLU A 10 13.06 -0.04 18.19
N ALA A 11 13.27 -1.27 18.69
CA ALA A 11 12.63 -2.44 18.14
C ALA A 11 11.10 -2.38 18.30
N PHE A 12 10.59 -1.82 19.41
CA PHE A 12 9.15 -1.60 19.59
C PHE A 12 8.60 -0.58 18.57
N ASN A 13 9.23 0.57 18.41
CA ASN A 13 8.80 1.62 17.48
C ASN A 13 8.83 1.13 16.02
N ARG A 14 9.86 0.35 15.64
CA ARG A 14 9.93 -0.29 14.33
C ARG A 14 8.79 -1.29 14.12
N ARG A 15 8.50 -2.16 15.09
CA ARG A 15 7.38 -3.12 15.00
C ARG A 15 6.05 -2.39 14.81
N ARG A 16 5.83 -1.28 15.53
CA ARG A 16 4.64 -0.45 15.38
C ARG A 16 4.55 0.22 14.00
N ALA A 17 5.64 0.77 13.49
CA ALA A 17 5.66 1.38 12.17
C ALA A 17 5.33 0.35 11.07
N VAL A 18 5.88 -0.86 11.20
CA VAL A 18 5.60 -1.98 10.29
C VAL A 18 4.14 -2.43 10.39
N GLU A 19 3.58 -2.55 11.59
CA GLU A 19 2.17 -2.89 11.81
C GLU A 19 1.25 -1.87 11.10
N ILE A 20 1.49 -0.58 11.28
CA ILE A 20 0.70 0.49 10.64
C ILE A 20 0.82 0.43 9.12
N LYS A 21 2.02 0.22 8.58
CA LYS A 21 2.25 0.10 7.12
C LYS A 21 1.46 -1.07 6.53
N HIS A 22 1.53 -2.24 7.17
CA HIS A 22 0.73 -3.41 6.74
C HIS A 22 -0.77 -3.15 6.87
N GLY A 23 -1.21 -2.50 7.95
CA GLY A 23 -2.60 -2.10 8.15
C GLY A 23 -3.12 -1.20 7.02
N ARG A 24 -2.36 -0.17 6.62
CA ARG A 24 -2.72 0.72 5.51
C ARG A 24 -2.84 -0.04 4.19
N VAL A 25 -1.88 -0.93 3.90
CA VAL A 25 -1.93 -1.78 2.70
C VAL A 25 -3.15 -2.72 2.73
N ALA A 26 -3.45 -3.32 3.88
CA ALA A 26 -4.61 -4.19 4.05
C ALA A 26 -5.94 -3.44 3.85
N MET A 27 -6.06 -2.20 4.35
CA MET A 27 -7.25 -1.36 4.14
C MET A 27 -7.48 -1.08 2.64
N LEU A 28 -6.42 -0.66 1.93
CA LEU A 28 -6.49 -0.42 0.47
C LEU A 28 -6.78 -1.70 -0.30
N ALA A 29 -6.16 -2.81 0.06
CA ALA A 29 -6.39 -4.12 -0.57
C ALA A 29 -7.83 -4.60 -0.39
N THR A 30 -8.43 -4.37 0.78
CA THR A 30 -9.82 -4.76 1.07
C THR A 30 -10.79 -4.01 0.17
N ILE A 31 -10.65 -2.69 0.06
CA ILE A 31 -11.46 -1.88 -0.87
C ILE A 31 -11.18 -2.28 -2.32
N GLY A 32 -9.91 -2.45 -2.68
CA GLY A 32 -9.49 -2.86 -4.03
C GLY A 32 -9.95 -4.26 -4.43
N TYR A 33 -10.31 -5.12 -3.48
CA TYR A 33 -10.92 -6.42 -3.76
C TYR A 33 -12.42 -6.32 -4.01
N ILE A 34 -13.12 -5.49 -3.23
CA ILE A 34 -14.58 -5.35 -3.29
C ILE A 34 -15.02 -4.51 -4.50
N VAL A 35 -14.35 -3.38 -4.76
CA VAL A 35 -14.77 -2.40 -5.77
C VAL A 35 -14.85 -2.99 -7.19
N PRO A 36 -13.87 -3.77 -7.69
CA PRO A 36 -13.93 -4.34 -9.04
C PRO A 36 -15.08 -5.33 -9.28
N ASP A 37 -15.68 -5.86 -8.20
CA ASP A 37 -16.88 -6.70 -8.26
C ASP A 37 -18.15 -5.87 -8.49
N LEU A 38 -18.20 -4.67 -7.89
CA LEU A 38 -19.34 -3.77 -8.01
C LEU A 38 -19.25 -2.87 -9.24
N PHE A 39 -18.03 -2.44 -9.61
CA PHE A 39 -17.79 -1.49 -10.68
C PHE A 39 -16.41 -1.67 -11.31
N LYS A 40 -16.38 -1.76 -12.64
CA LYS A 40 -15.14 -1.77 -13.42
C LYS A 40 -15.03 -0.48 -14.23
N LEU A 41 -13.83 0.08 -14.29
CA LEU A 41 -13.55 1.28 -15.06
C LEU A 41 -13.86 1.04 -16.55
N PRO A 42 -14.46 2.01 -17.28
CA PRO A 42 -14.63 1.89 -18.71
C PRO A 42 -13.29 2.03 -19.44
N GLY A 43 -13.10 1.30 -20.53
CA GLY A 43 -11.94 1.43 -21.42
C GLY A 43 -10.91 0.31 -21.30
N ASN A 44 -9.73 0.58 -21.87
CA ASN A 44 -8.65 -0.39 -21.99
C ASN A 44 -7.63 -0.24 -20.86
N ILE A 45 -7.22 -1.36 -20.26
CA ILE A 45 -6.06 -1.43 -19.36
C ILE A 45 -4.75 -1.39 -20.16
N SER A 46 -4.76 -1.90 -21.40
CA SER A 46 -3.64 -1.84 -22.32
C SER A 46 -4.13 -1.64 -23.75
N ASN A 47 -3.77 -0.50 -24.35
CA ASN A 47 -4.11 -0.19 -25.73
C ASN A 47 -3.35 -1.07 -26.73
N SER A 48 -2.11 -1.45 -26.42
CA SER A 48 -1.30 -2.33 -27.27
C SER A 48 -1.77 -3.79 -27.24
N ALA A 49 -2.29 -4.25 -26.10
CA ALA A 49 -2.84 -5.61 -25.97
C ALA A 49 -4.36 -5.69 -26.24
N ASN A 50 -5.01 -4.56 -26.56
CA ASN A 50 -6.47 -4.43 -26.71
C ASN A 50 -7.26 -5.08 -25.54
N LEU A 51 -6.74 -4.97 -24.32
CA LEU A 51 -7.32 -5.58 -23.13
C LEU A 51 -8.18 -4.56 -22.38
N LYS A 52 -9.42 -4.90 -22.05
CA LYS A 52 -10.35 -4.03 -21.30
C LYS A 52 -10.31 -4.32 -19.81
N PHE A 53 -10.62 -3.32 -19.00
CA PHE A 53 -10.83 -3.53 -17.57
C PHE A 53 -11.98 -4.50 -17.29
N ALA A 54 -13.01 -4.51 -18.14
CA ALA A 54 -14.14 -5.43 -18.05
C ALA A 54 -13.71 -6.92 -18.07
N ASP A 55 -12.66 -7.23 -18.84
CA ASP A 55 -12.19 -8.60 -19.11
C ASP A 55 -11.28 -9.14 -17.98
N ILE A 56 -10.89 -8.30 -17.02
CA ILE A 56 -10.06 -8.71 -15.89
C ILE A 56 -10.95 -9.44 -14.86
N PRO A 57 -10.64 -10.70 -14.52
CA PRO A 57 -11.37 -11.43 -13.48
C PRO A 57 -11.03 -10.89 -12.09
N ASN A 58 -11.96 -10.98 -11.13
CA ASN A 58 -11.74 -10.48 -9.78
C ASN A 58 -10.79 -11.36 -8.96
N GLY A 59 -10.26 -10.79 -7.87
CA GLY A 59 -9.38 -11.46 -6.94
C GLY A 59 -8.07 -11.95 -7.58
N LEU A 60 -7.65 -13.18 -7.23
CA LEU A 60 -6.34 -13.71 -7.62
C LEU A 60 -6.21 -13.96 -9.13
N GLY A 61 -7.32 -14.08 -9.86
CA GLY A 61 -7.30 -14.20 -11.32
C GLY A 61 -6.73 -12.96 -12.00
N ALA A 62 -6.95 -11.78 -11.42
CA ALA A 62 -6.47 -10.50 -11.95
C ALA A 62 -4.94 -10.47 -12.09
N ILE A 63 -4.23 -11.16 -11.18
CA ILE A 63 -2.77 -11.16 -11.13
C ILE A 63 -2.17 -11.67 -12.44
N LYS A 64 -2.77 -12.71 -13.02
CA LYS A 64 -2.31 -13.32 -14.28
C LYS A 64 -2.83 -12.59 -15.52
N ALA A 65 -3.94 -11.86 -15.40
CA ALA A 65 -4.56 -11.15 -16.52
C ALA A 65 -3.89 -9.80 -16.80
N VAL A 66 -3.33 -9.15 -15.78
CA VAL A 66 -2.61 -7.88 -15.94
C VAL A 66 -1.25 -8.12 -16.63
N PRO A 67 -0.93 -7.37 -17.70
CA PRO A 67 0.36 -7.51 -18.39
C PRO A 67 1.57 -7.23 -17.48
N ALA A 68 2.68 -7.95 -17.69
CA ALA A 68 3.88 -7.83 -16.87
C ALA A 68 4.45 -6.40 -16.78
N LEU A 69 4.41 -5.63 -17.89
CA LEU A 69 4.85 -4.23 -17.89
C LEU A 69 4.00 -3.35 -16.97
N GLY A 70 2.70 -3.64 -16.82
CA GLY A 70 1.83 -2.94 -15.88
C GLY A 70 2.25 -3.21 -14.43
N TRP A 71 2.60 -4.45 -14.11
CA TRP A 71 3.14 -4.82 -12.79
C TRP A 71 4.45 -4.10 -12.46
N VAL A 72 5.37 -4.01 -13.43
CA VAL A 72 6.64 -3.27 -13.25
C VAL A 72 6.37 -1.81 -12.93
N GLN A 73 5.42 -1.16 -13.62
CA GLN A 73 5.05 0.23 -13.34
C GLN A 73 4.49 0.40 -11.93
N ILE A 74 3.61 -0.50 -11.49
CA ILE A 74 3.01 -0.47 -10.15
C ILE A 74 4.09 -0.64 -9.07
N ILE A 75 4.97 -1.64 -9.20
CA ILE A 75 6.04 -1.90 -8.23
C ILE A 75 7.02 -0.73 -8.18
N LEU A 76 7.39 -0.18 -9.33
CA LEU A 76 8.29 0.99 -9.40
C LEU A 76 7.65 2.21 -8.74
N PHE A 77 6.36 2.45 -8.98
CA PHE A 77 5.62 3.53 -8.35
C PHE A 77 5.56 3.37 -6.82
N ILE A 78 5.18 2.19 -6.32
CA ILE A 78 5.14 1.89 -4.88
C ILE A 78 6.53 2.04 -4.26
N GLY A 79 7.58 1.53 -4.93
CA GLY A 79 8.96 1.67 -4.48
C GLY A 79 9.42 3.13 -4.39
N LEU A 80 9.04 3.98 -5.34
CA LEU A 80 9.34 5.41 -5.30
C LEU A 80 8.62 6.10 -4.13
N LEU A 81 7.34 5.75 -3.88
CA LEU A 81 6.61 6.27 -2.73
C LEU A 81 7.28 5.88 -1.40
N GLU A 82 7.68 4.62 -1.26
CA GLU A 82 8.21 4.10 0.00
C GLU A 82 9.65 4.53 0.28
N LEU A 83 10.50 4.59 -0.75
CA LEU A 83 11.94 4.85 -0.57
C LEU A 83 12.29 6.34 -0.65
N VAL A 84 11.51 7.13 -1.39
CA VAL A 84 11.86 8.53 -1.69
C VAL A 84 10.87 9.51 -1.07
N ILE A 85 9.56 9.30 -1.27
CA ILE A 85 8.56 10.30 -0.88
C ILE A 85 8.19 10.20 0.61
N TRP A 86 7.93 8.99 1.09
CA TRP A 86 7.43 8.73 2.44
C TRP A 86 8.24 7.68 3.21
N PRO A 87 9.58 7.80 3.29
CA PRO A 87 10.36 6.98 4.20
C PRO A 87 9.98 7.31 5.65
N GLN A 88 9.88 6.28 6.49
CA GLN A 88 9.76 6.48 7.94
C GLN A 88 11.08 7.04 8.46
N GLN A 89 11.03 8.18 9.14
CA GLN A 89 12.19 8.78 9.78
C GLN A 89 12.31 8.27 11.23
N GLU A 90 13.54 8.06 11.71
CA GLU A 90 13.82 7.53 13.06
C GLU A 90 13.47 8.52 14.17
N ASP A 91 13.52 9.81 13.88
CA ASP A 91 13.19 10.91 14.78
C ASP A 91 11.68 11.16 14.92
N LYS A 92 10.86 10.50 14.09
CA LYS A 92 9.40 10.66 14.07
C LYS A 92 8.67 9.48 14.69
N ALA A 93 7.50 9.78 15.23
CA ALA A 93 6.62 8.75 15.76
C ALA A 93 6.26 7.71 14.67
N PRO A 94 6.07 6.43 15.05
CA PRO A 94 5.68 5.39 14.10
C PRO A 94 4.44 5.76 13.28
N GLY A 95 4.56 5.76 11.96
CA GLY A 95 3.46 6.05 11.03
C GLY A 95 3.28 7.52 10.67
N ASP A 96 4.09 8.43 11.23
CA ASP A 96 4.18 9.83 10.85
C ASP A 96 5.15 10.00 9.67
N ILE A 97 4.58 10.07 8.47
CA ILE A 97 5.30 10.14 7.18
C ILE A 97 4.77 11.25 6.28
N GLY A 98 3.78 12.04 6.72
CA GLY A 98 3.06 12.98 5.86
C GLY A 98 3.70 14.37 5.73
N GLY A 99 4.81 14.60 6.44
CA GLY A 99 5.51 15.90 6.48
C GLY A 99 4.63 17.01 7.06
N ASP A 100 5.03 18.27 6.83
CA ASP A 100 4.40 19.44 7.43
C ASP A 100 2.92 19.64 7.04
N ASN A 101 2.47 18.97 5.96
CA ASN A 101 1.09 19.03 5.48
C ASN A 101 0.14 18.05 6.18
N TRP A 102 0.67 17.15 7.03
CA TRP A 102 -0.13 16.18 7.76
C TRP A 102 0.22 16.25 9.25
N VAL A 103 -0.53 17.08 9.98
CA VAL A 103 -0.39 17.23 11.42
C VAL A 103 -1.32 16.23 12.11
N ARG A 104 -0.76 15.41 13.01
CA ARG A 104 -1.55 14.55 13.88
C ARG A 104 -2.38 15.41 14.82
N TYR A 105 -3.64 15.04 15.07
CA TYR A 105 -4.43 15.70 16.10
C TYR A 105 -3.71 15.61 17.46
N ASP A 106 -3.80 16.67 18.25
CA ASP A 106 -3.29 16.63 19.62
C ASP A 106 -4.00 15.50 20.38
N ASP A 107 -3.21 14.63 21.01
CA ASP A 107 -3.77 13.62 21.90
C ASP A 107 -4.42 14.35 23.12
N PRO A 108 -5.61 13.92 23.59
CA PRO A 108 -6.37 14.60 24.64
C PRO A 108 -5.72 14.56 26.03
#